data_AF-A0A848I3C6-F1
#
_entry.id   AF-A0A848I3C6-F1
#
_cell.length_a   1.000
_cell.length_b   1.000
_cell.length_c   1.000
_cell.angle_alpha   90.00
_cell.angle_beta   90.00
_cell.angle_gamma   90.00
#
_symmetry.space_group_name_H-M   'P 1'
#
loop_
_entity.id
_entity.type
_entity.pdbx_description
1 polymer ?
#
loop_
_entity_poly.entity_id
_entity_poly.type
_entity_poly.pdbx_seq_one_letter_code
_entity_poly.pdbx_strand_id
1 'polypeptide(L)'
;MRGDLKTAWPYVWSDIWVRLAETKNAPVELFAELYQALMPKPRPPAAPAEPTVFDADGKMGDPAEIAVAEEYQLALESYNRERLAYEKAITAESEDVRRWLREGLQATLQTEAEAVKALEKAFERIDDIGGDTLSNRYVNLVESFIEKYNLRYDLRRPFSLHPTISGVFTQLISQLRTTTSADAHLHGIMGDFEEAFRDLKAGATPARIKACISRQANLLEAIGQIAPNVTSNTLGQICEQVGTWPHVQLKEAAKSVYKFSNQFPGIRHAGTPATQIREMELRDLIAVSVILTGFAPYLTDRLSADNIYGVGQ
;
A
#
# COMPACT_ATOMS: atom_id res chain seq x y z
N MET A 1 12.51 -0.98 9.60
CA MET A 1 11.93 -0.27 8.44
C MET A 1 10.72 0.47 8.93
N ARG A 2 10.59 1.79 8.69
CA ARG A 2 9.34 2.49 9.03
C ARG A 2 8.21 2.19 8.04
N GLY A 3 8.49 1.41 6.99
CA GLY A 3 7.47 0.80 6.15
C GLY A 3 7.09 1.71 5.00
N ASP A 4 5.78 1.89 4.82
CA ASP A 4 5.17 2.67 3.75
C ASP A 4 5.30 4.20 3.93
N LEU A 5 5.07 4.91 2.82
CA LEU A 5 5.13 6.37 2.78
C LEU A 5 4.06 7.03 3.66
N LYS A 6 2.87 6.42 3.77
CA LYS A 6 1.75 6.97 4.57
C LYS A 6 2.10 7.05 6.05
N THR A 7 2.73 6.01 6.60
CA THR A 7 3.19 5.96 7.99
C THR A 7 4.32 6.97 8.26
N ALA A 8 5.15 7.25 7.26
CA ALA A 8 6.20 8.26 7.34
C ALA A 8 5.71 9.70 7.06
N TRP A 9 4.48 9.88 6.55
CA TRP A 9 3.96 11.17 6.12
C TRP A 9 4.08 12.32 7.14
N PRO A 10 3.87 12.10 8.47
CA PRO A 10 4.03 13.16 9.46
C PRO A 10 5.40 13.85 9.46
N TYR A 11 6.43 13.19 8.92
CA TYR A 11 7.79 13.72 8.84
C TYR A 11 8.07 14.48 7.54
N VAL A 12 7.22 14.37 6.51
CA VAL A 12 7.39 15.07 5.22
C VAL A 12 7.43 16.59 5.46
N TRP A 13 6.64 17.08 6.41
CA TRP A 13 6.66 18.49 6.79
C TRP A 13 8.05 18.98 7.21
N SER A 14 8.67 18.35 8.21
CA SER A 14 9.95 18.80 8.75
C SER A 14 11.14 18.48 7.84
N ASP A 15 11.07 17.36 7.13
CA ASP A 15 12.23 16.81 6.43
C ASP A 15 12.27 17.20 4.95
N ILE A 16 11.13 17.56 4.38
CA ILE A 16 11.02 17.94 2.97
C ILE A 16 10.52 19.38 2.87
N TRP A 17 9.30 19.68 3.32
CA TRP A 17 8.65 20.97 3.04
C TRP A 17 9.36 22.16 3.67
N VAL A 18 9.68 22.09 4.97
CA VAL A 18 10.42 23.16 5.67
C VAL A 18 11.82 23.33 5.08
N ARG A 19 12.53 22.23 4.83
CA ARG A 19 13.90 22.28 4.27
C ARG A 19 13.95 22.79 2.84
N LEU A 20 12.87 22.60 2.08
CA LEU A 20 12.73 23.14 0.73
C LEU A 20 12.55 24.66 0.82
N ALA A 21 11.68 25.15 1.70
CA ALA A 21 11.44 26.58 1.92
C ALA A 21 12.67 27.34 2.45
N GLU A 22 13.55 26.67 3.21
CA GLU A 22 14.83 27.22 3.68
C GLU A 22 15.90 27.31 2.58
N THR A 23 15.62 26.80 1.38
CA THR A 23 16.56 26.85 0.26
C THR A 23 16.75 28.29 -0.21
N LYS A 24 17.99 28.67 -0.50
CA LYS A 24 18.30 29.97 -1.06
C LYS A 24 17.48 30.20 -2.35
N ASN A 25 16.79 31.33 -2.42
CA ASN A 25 15.88 31.71 -3.52
C ASN A 25 14.61 30.85 -3.63
N ALA A 26 14.18 30.16 -2.58
CA ALA A 26 12.84 29.58 -2.56
C ALA A 26 11.79 30.69 -2.75
N PRO A 27 10.80 30.52 -3.65
CA PRO A 27 9.72 31.49 -3.83
C PRO A 27 8.96 31.73 -2.52
N VAL A 28 8.54 32.97 -2.28
CA VAL A 28 7.76 33.33 -1.08
C VAL A 28 6.42 32.60 -1.08
N GLU A 29 5.89 32.35 -2.27
CA GLU A 29 4.61 31.71 -2.55
C GLU A 29 4.68 30.17 -2.52
N LEU A 30 5.85 29.56 -2.27
CA LEU A 30 6.05 28.11 -2.36
C LEU A 30 4.95 27.29 -1.69
N PHE A 31 4.53 27.65 -0.47
CA PHE A 31 3.49 26.90 0.24
C PHE A 31 2.10 27.10 -0.36
N ALA A 32 1.78 28.31 -0.84
CA ALA A 32 0.52 28.57 -1.53
C ALA A 32 0.45 27.78 -2.85
N GLU A 33 1.57 27.67 -3.55
CA GLU A 33 1.69 26.89 -4.77
C GLU A 33 1.54 25.39 -4.54
N LEU A 34 2.21 24.86 -3.51
CA LEU A 34 2.04 23.47 -3.08
C LEU A 34 0.60 23.18 -2.66
N TYR A 35 -0.05 24.11 -1.95
CA TYR A 35 -1.46 23.96 -1.60
C TYR A 35 -2.34 23.87 -2.84
N GLN A 36 -2.15 24.74 -3.83
CA GLN A 36 -2.93 24.69 -5.07
C GLN A 36 -2.74 23.37 -5.84
N ALA A 37 -1.53 22.82 -5.84
CA ALA A 37 -1.24 21.55 -6.52
C ALA A 37 -1.84 20.34 -5.79
N LEU A 38 -1.89 20.39 -4.46
CA LEU A 38 -2.27 19.24 -3.62
C LEU A 38 -3.74 19.26 -3.22
N MET A 39 -4.36 20.44 -3.11
CA MET A 39 -5.78 20.59 -2.84
C MET A 39 -6.62 20.58 -4.12
N PRO A 40 -7.59 19.66 -4.25
CA PRO A 40 -8.56 19.73 -5.33
C PRO A 40 -9.29 21.08 -5.32
N LYS A 41 -9.33 21.75 -6.47
CA LYS A 41 -10.13 22.95 -6.61
C LYS A 41 -11.62 22.61 -6.40
N PRO A 42 -12.34 23.34 -5.52
CA PRO A 42 -13.78 23.15 -5.34
C PRO A 42 -14.51 23.24 -6.68
N ARG A 43 -15.43 22.30 -6.94
CA ARG A 43 -16.22 22.24 -8.17
C ARG A 43 -17.66 22.64 -7.88
N PRO A 44 -18.27 23.50 -8.72
CA PRO A 44 -19.68 23.85 -8.54
C PRO A 44 -20.54 22.59 -8.70
N PRO A 45 -21.63 22.45 -7.91
CA PRO A 45 -22.58 21.35 -8.09
C PRO A 45 -23.23 21.43 -9.48
N ALA A 46 -23.61 20.27 -10.03
CA ALA A 46 -24.36 20.22 -11.28
C ALA A 46 -25.75 20.84 -11.06
N ALA A 47 -26.13 21.78 -11.93
CA ALA A 47 -27.45 22.38 -11.87
C ALA A 47 -28.53 21.30 -12.10
N PRO A 48 -29.62 21.31 -11.33
CA PRO A 48 -30.73 20.39 -11.54
C PRO A 48 -31.42 20.70 -12.88
N ALA A 49 -32.19 19.73 -13.38
CA ALA A 49 -33.05 19.97 -14.53
C ALA A 49 -34.07 21.08 -14.21
N GLU A 50 -34.51 21.80 -15.25
CA GLU A 50 -35.58 22.79 -15.07
C GLU A 50 -36.84 22.08 -14.55
N PRO A 51 -37.49 22.61 -13.50
CA PRO A 51 -38.70 22.01 -12.95
C PRO A 51 -39.80 21.96 -14.01
N THR A 52 -40.55 20.86 -14.04
CA THR A 52 -41.60 20.62 -15.04
C THR A 52 -42.99 20.89 -14.51
N VAL A 53 -43.18 20.88 -13.18
CA VAL A 53 -44.48 21.07 -12.53
C VAL A 53 -44.46 22.30 -11.65
N PHE A 54 -45.29 23.29 -12.00
CA PHE A 54 -45.53 24.48 -11.18
C PHE A 54 -46.99 24.54 -10.70
N ASP A 55 -47.20 24.99 -9.47
CA ASP A 55 -48.52 25.27 -8.93
C ASP A 55 -49.10 26.61 -9.45
N ALA A 56 -50.34 26.91 -9.07
CA ALA A 56 -51.03 28.13 -9.49
C ALA A 56 -50.37 29.43 -9.00
N ASP A 57 -49.49 29.33 -8.00
CA ASP A 57 -48.69 30.44 -7.44
C ASP A 57 -47.28 30.52 -8.06
N GLY A 58 -46.98 29.66 -9.05
CA GLY A 58 -45.70 29.62 -9.74
C GLY A 58 -44.57 28.95 -8.95
N LYS A 59 -44.87 28.17 -7.91
CA LYS A 59 -43.88 27.40 -7.15
C LYS A 59 -43.78 25.99 -7.69
N MET A 60 -42.63 25.34 -7.51
CA MET A 60 -42.46 23.92 -7.86
C MET A 60 -43.50 23.08 -7.11
N GLY A 61 -44.24 22.25 -7.85
CA GLY A 61 -45.35 21.46 -7.32
C GLY A 61 -45.01 19.98 -7.12
N ASP A 62 -43.98 19.46 -7.78
CA ASP A 62 -43.54 18.07 -7.61
C ASP A 62 -42.59 17.94 -6.40
N PRO A 63 -42.96 17.16 -5.36
CA PRO A 63 -42.09 16.90 -4.21
C PRO A 63 -40.70 16.36 -4.57
N ALA A 64 -40.57 15.61 -5.66
CA ALA A 64 -39.27 15.09 -6.11
C ALA A 64 -38.38 16.21 -6.69
N GLU A 65 -38.97 17.12 -7.48
CA GLU A 65 -38.25 18.28 -8.03
C GLU A 65 -37.85 19.28 -6.92
N ILE A 66 -38.73 19.46 -5.91
CA ILE A 66 -38.43 20.27 -4.72
C ILE A 66 -37.23 19.70 -3.96
N ALA A 67 -37.23 18.40 -3.67
CA ALA A 67 -36.12 17.76 -2.94
C ALA A 67 -34.79 17.89 -3.69
N VAL A 68 -34.79 17.72 -5.01
CA VAL A 68 -33.59 17.91 -5.85
C VAL A 68 -33.10 19.37 -5.83
N ALA A 69 -34.01 20.35 -5.83
CA ALA A 69 -33.66 21.76 -5.71
C ALA A 69 -33.08 22.10 -4.33
N GLU A 70 -33.60 21.53 -3.25
CA GLU A 70 -33.08 21.68 -1.89
C GLU A 70 -31.68 21.05 -1.74
N GLU A 71 -31.48 19.84 -2.26
CA GLU A 71 -30.16 19.19 -2.31
C GLU A 71 -29.13 20.02 -3.08
N TYR A 72 -29.53 20.57 -4.23
CA TYR A 72 -28.68 21.47 -5.00
C TYR A 72 -28.30 22.73 -4.22
N GLN A 73 -29.25 23.34 -3.51
CA GLN A 73 -29.00 24.54 -2.72
C GLN A 73 -28.03 24.26 -1.57
N LEU A 74 -28.18 23.14 -0.86
CA LEU A 74 -27.24 22.70 0.18
C LEU A 74 -25.84 22.45 -0.39
N ALA A 75 -25.75 21.78 -1.54
CA ALA A 75 -24.49 21.55 -2.22
C ALA A 75 -23.83 22.87 -2.67
N LEU A 76 -24.62 23.85 -3.12
CA LEU A 76 -24.14 25.17 -3.53
C LEU A 76 -23.60 25.97 -2.34
N GLU A 77 -24.26 25.89 -1.18
CA GLU A 77 -23.77 26.49 0.06
C GLU A 77 -22.45 25.86 0.54
N SER A 78 -22.32 24.52 0.46
CA SER A 78 -21.05 23.83 0.76
C SER A 78 -19.95 24.28 -0.19
N TYR A 79 -20.24 24.28 -1.50
CA TYR A 79 -19.31 24.73 -2.53
C TYR A 79 -18.83 26.17 -2.30
N ASN A 80 -19.73 27.10 -1.98
CA ASN A 80 -19.37 28.49 -1.72
C ASN A 80 -18.45 28.63 -0.50
N ARG A 81 -18.69 27.84 0.56
CA ARG A 81 -17.86 27.81 1.76
C ARG A 81 -16.45 27.27 1.46
N GLU A 82 -16.38 26.16 0.74
CA GLU A 82 -15.12 25.54 0.33
C GLU A 82 -14.33 26.45 -0.62
N ARG A 83 -15.00 27.05 -1.62
CA ARG A 83 -14.40 28.01 -2.55
C ARG A 83 -13.82 29.21 -1.82
N LEU A 84 -14.56 29.81 -0.88
CA LEU A 84 -14.08 30.95 -0.11
C LEU A 84 -12.86 30.59 0.75
N ALA A 85 -12.87 29.41 1.38
CA ALA A 85 -11.71 28.91 2.14
C ALA A 85 -10.49 28.69 1.24
N TYR A 86 -10.68 28.09 0.06
CA TYR A 86 -9.65 27.87 -0.95
C TYR A 86 -9.06 29.19 -1.47
N GLU A 87 -9.91 30.16 -1.84
CA GLU A 87 -9.49 31.48 -2.32
C GLU A 87 -8.74 32.26 -1.23
N LYS A 88 -9.22 32.21 0.02
CA LYS A 88 -8.55 32.83 1.16
C LYS A 88 -7.18 32.21 1.41
N ALA A 89 -7.05 30.88 1.31
CA ALA A 89 -5.79 30.17 1.49
C ALA A 89 -4.75 30.58 0.43
N ILE A 90 -5.17 30.85 -0.80
CA ILE A 90 -4.28 31.24 -1.90
C ILE A 90 -3.84 32.71 -1.82
N THR A 91 -4.70 33.58 -1.29
CA THR A 91 -4.52 35.05 -1.34
C THR A 91 -3.90 35.64 -0.06
N ALA A 92 -3.91 34.93 1.05
CA ALA A 92 -3.41 35.42 2.34
C ALA A 92 -2.03 34.86 2.71
N GLU A 93 -1.28 35.60 3.53
CA GLU A 93 0.01 35.16 4.06
C GLU A 93 -0.12 33.88 4.92
N SER A 94 0.37 32.79 4.33
CA SER A 94 1.32 31.83 4.91
C SER A 94 0.82 30.81 5.95
N GLU A 95 0.19 31.20 7.06
CA GLU A 95 0.09 30.26 8.21
C GLU A 95 -1.04 29.23 8.11
N ASP A 96 -2.20 29.60 7.57
CA ASP A 96 -3.31 28.66 7.36
C ASP A 96 -2.94 27.56 6.36
N VAL A 97 -2.22 27.93 5.29
CA VAL A 97 -1.73 27.00 4.28
C VAL A 97 -0.69 26.05 4.86
N ARG A 98 0.28 26.58 5.61
CA ARG A 98 1.31 25.76 6.27
C ARG A 98 0.69 24.77 7.25
N ARG A 99 -0.27 25.23 8.06
CA ARG A 99 -1.02 24.36 8.97
C ARG A 99 -1.76 23.27 8.22
N TRP A 100 -2.44 23.61 7.12
CA TRP A 100 -3.12 22.60 6.32
C TRP A 100 -2.13 21.59 5.70
N LEU A 101 -1.03 22.03 5.11
CA LEU A 101 -0.02 21.13 4.55
C LEU A 101 0.60 20.20 5.60
N ARG A 102 0.73 20.68 6.84
CA ARG A 102 1.27 19.90 7.96
C ARG A 102 0.26 18.90 8.52
N GLU A 103 -0.98 19.33 8.74
CA GLU A 103 -1.96 18.58 9.54
C GLU A 103 -3.15 18.10 8.71
N GLY A 104 -3.67 18.96 7.84
CA GLY A 104 -4.85 18.70 7.01
C GLY A 104 -4.56 17.75 5.85
N LEU A 105 -3.44 17.91 5.16
CA LEU A 105 -3.06 17.09 4.01
C LEU A 105 -3.00 15.60 4.39
N GLN A 106 -2.42 15.25 5.53
CA GLN A 106 -2.36 13.87 5.99
C GLN A 106 -3.75 13.23 6.10
N ALA A 107 -4.75 13.98 6.57
CA ALA A 107 -6.12 13.49 6.71
C ALA A 107 -6.80 13.26 5.34
N THR A 108 -6.31 13.87 4.27
CA THR A 108 -6.82 13.63 2.91
C THR A 108 -6.21 12.41 2.23
N LEU A 109 -5.05 11.92 2.72
CA LEU A 109 -4.33 10.79 2.16
C LEU A 109 -4.80 9.48 2.82
N GLN A 110 -5.81 8.86 2.22
CA GLN A 110 -6.37 7.59 2.64
C GLN A 110 -5.50 6.41 2.23
N THR A 111 -4.85 6.50 1.06
CA THR A 111 -4.00 5.41 0.54
C THR A 111 -2.55 5.82 0.39
N GLU A 112 -1.68 4.83 0.31
CA GLU A 112 -0.26 5.08 0.06
C GLU A 112 -0.02 5.62 -1.36
N ALA A 113 -0.83 5.17 -2.33
CA ALA A 113 -0.77 5.69 -3.70
C ALA A 113 -1.12 7.18 -3.76
N GLU A 114 -2.07 7.65 -2.95
CA GLU A 114 -2.36 9.08 -2.81
C GLU A 114 -1.17 9.85 -2.22
N ALA A 115 -0.48 9.29 -1.23
CA ALA A 115 0.73 9.90 -0.67
C ALA A 115 1.86 10.00 -1.71
N VAL A 116 2.05 8.96 -2.53
CA VAL A 116 3.01 8.97 -3.64
C VAL A 116 2.63 10.05 -4.65
N LYS A 117 1.38 10.05 -5.12
CA LYS A 117 0.86 11.04 -6.07
C LYS A 117 0.98 12.46 -5.54
N ALA A 118 0.84 12.67 -4.23
CA ALA A 118 1.02 13.99 -3.63
C ALA A 118 2.46 14.48 -3.77
N LEU A 119 3.48 13.64 -3.53
CA LEU A 119 4.87 14.05 -3.76
C LEU A 119 5.16 14.30 -5.25
N GLU A 120 4.61 13.48 -6.14
CA GLU A 120 4.78 13.66 -7.59
C GLU A 120 4.12 14.94 -8.12
N LYS A 121 2.89 15.23 -7.70
CA LYS A 121 2.20 16.50 -8.03
C LYS A 121 2.94 17.72 -7.47
N ALA A 122 3.52 17.60 -6.28
CA ALA A 122 4.30 18.67 -5.70
C ALA A 122 5.56 18.95 -6.55
N PHE A 123 6.21 17.91 -7.09
CA PHE A 123 7.35 18.11 -7.98
C PHE A 123 6.96 18.91 -9.23
N GLU A 124 5.87 18.55 -9.92
CA GLU A 124 5.39 19.27 -11.11
C GLU A 124 5.27 20.77 -10.80
N ARG A 125 4.66 21.11 -9.66
CA ARG A 125 4.50 22.51 -9.26
C ARG A 125 5.81 23.19 -8.86
N ILE A 126 6.70 22.48 -8.16
CA ILE A 126 8.01 22.99 -7.76
C ILE A 126 8.87 23.30 -8.99
N ASP A 127 8.79 22.47 -10.01
CA ASP A 127 9.51 22.64 -11.26
C ASP A 127 9.07 23.87 -12.02
N ASP A 128 7.75 24.08 -12.10
CA ASP A 128 7.17 25.27 -12.73
C ASP A 128 7.62 26.58 -12.06
N ILE A 129 7.68 26.63 -10.72
CA ILE A 129 7.88 27.89 -9.98
C ILE A 129 9.33 28.18 -9.61
N GLY A 130 10.15 27.13 -9.44
CA GLY A 130 11.51 27.25 -8.89
C GLY A 130 12.61 26.85 -9.86
N GLY A 131 12.26 26.25 -10.99
CA GLY A 131 13.18 25.70 -11.98
C GLY A 131 14.17 24.68 -11.42
N ASP A 132 15.21 24.37 -12.19
CA ASP A 132 16.15 23.28 -11.92
C ASP A 132 16.74 23.28 -10.50
N THR A 133 17.02 24.46 -9.93
CA THR A 133 17.67 24.53 -8.62
C THR A 133 16.74 24.02 -7.51
N LEU A 134 15.47 24.46 -7.51
CA LEU A 134 14.51 24.06 -6.49
C LEU A 134 14.04 22.62 -6.71
N SER A 135 13.82 22.22 -7.96
CA SER A 135 13.46 20.85 -8.35
C SER A 135 14.52 19.84 -7.93
N ASN A 136 15.79 20.10 -8.24
CA ASN A 136 16.89 19.22 -7.82
C ASN A 136 17.01 19.16 -6.30
N ARG A 137 16.78 20.27 -5.59
CA ARG A 137 16.77 20.27 -4.13
C ARG A 137 15.63 19.41 -3.60
N TYR A 138 14.43 19.50 -4.16
CA TYR A 138 13.30 18.67 -3.77
C TYR A 138 13.57 17.18 -4.00
N VAL A 139 14.07 16.81 -5.19
CA VAL A 139 14.50 15.43 -5.52
C VAL A 139 15.44 14.88 -4.44
N ASN A 140 16.50 15.63 -4.10
CA ASN A 140 17.49 15.20 -3.11
C ASN A 140 16.90 15.06 -1.69
N LEU A 141 15.96 15.93 -1.32
CA LEU A 141 15.27 15.84 -0.04
C LEU A 141 14.38 14.60 0.03
N VAL A 142 13.65 14.28 -1.03
CA VAL A 142 12.82 13.08 -1.10
C VAL A 142 13.67 11.82 -1.14
N GLU A 143 14.77 11.79 -1.89
CA GLU A 143 15.74 10.68 -1.89
C GLU A 143 16.30 10.44 -0.47
N SER A 144 16.77 11.50 0.19
CA SER A 144 17.25 11.41 1.57
C SER A 144 16.17 10.94 2.55
N PHE A 145 14.91 11.32 2.31
CA PHE A 145 13.76 10.92 3.12
C PHE A 145 13.45 9.42 2.96
N ILE A 146 13.44 8.92 1.72
CA ILE A 146 13.27 7.50 1.40
C ILE A 146 14.34 6.68 2.12
N GLU A 147 15.61 7.08 2.02
CA GLU A 147 16.71 6.39 2.68
C GLU A 147 16.59 6.44 4.21
N LYS A 148 16.35 7.63 4.78
CA LYS A 148 16.25 7.85 6.23
C LYS A 148 15.16 7.00 6.87
N TYR A 149 14.01 6.88 6.21
CA TYR A 149 12.87 6.12 6.73
C TYR A 149 12.82 4.67 6.23
N ASN A 150 13.77 4.31 5.35
CA ASN A 150 13.87 3.01 4.67
C ASN A 150 12.53 2.65 4.02
N LEU A 151 12.04 3.58 3.19
CA LEU A 151 10.80 3.46 2.45
C LEU A 151 10.98 2.51 1.27
N ARG A 152 9.87 1.94 0.82
CA ARG A 152 9.85 0.90 -0.20
C ARG A 152 10.04 1.38 -1.66
N TYR A 153 10.44 2.64 -1.86
CA TYR A 153 10.48 3.28 -3.17
C TYR A 153 11.90 3.57 -3.64
N ASP A 154 12.07 3.61 -4.96
CA ASP A 154 13.21 4.15 -5.67
C ASP A 154 12.76 5.42 -6.41
N LEU A 155 13.56 6.48 -6.37
CA LEU A 155 13.23 7.75 -7.00
C LEU A 155 13.86 7.82 -8.39
N ARG A 156 13.03 7.97 -9.43
CA ARG A 156 13.46 8.08 -10.83
C ARG A 156 13.29 9.49 -11.35
N ARG A 157 14.25 9.96 -12.15
CA ARG A 157 14.22 11.31 -12.75
C ARG A 157 13.21 11.39 -13.92
N PRO A 158 12.56 12.54 -14.18
CA PRO A 158 12.75 13.82 -13.47
C PRO A 158 12.22 13.79 -12.04
N PHE A 159 11.06 13.14 -11.79
CA PHE A 159 10.61 12.74 -10.45
C PHE A 159 9.46 11.72 -10.57
N SER A 160 9.66 10.48 -10.14
CA SER A 160 8.61 9.47 -9.99
C SER A 160 9.06 8.41 -8.99
N LEU A 161 8.13 7.94 -8.15
CA LEU A 161 8.42 6.96 -7.10
C LEU A 161 8.01 5.57 -7.55
N HIS A 162 8.98 4.66 -7.62
CA HIS A 162 8.77 3.29 -8.10
C HIS A 162 8.94 2.31 -6.95
N PRO A 163 7.98 1.40 -6.71
CA PRO A 163 8.16 0.33 -5.73
C PRO A 163 9.39 -0.52 -6.04
N THR A 164 10.20 -0.77 -5.02
CA THR A 164 11.34 -1.70 -5.11
C THR A 164 10.87 -3.15 -4.97
N ILE A 165 11.60 -4.10 -5.55
CA ILE A 165 11.31 -5.53 -5.40
C ILE A 165 11.31 -5.94 -3.92
N SER A 166 12.31 -5.49 -3.15
CA SER A 166 12.37 -5.71 -1.70
C SER A 166 11.13 -5.14 -1.01
N GLY A 167 10.71 -3.94 -1.39
CA GLY A 167 9.49 -3.29 -0.94
C GLY A 167 8.22 -4.10 -1.18
N VAL A 168 8.07 -4.67 -2.37
CA VAL A 168 6.96 -5.55 -2.75
C VAL A 168 6.92 -6.79 -1.84
N PHE A 169 8.06 -7.45 -1.61
CA PHE A 169 8.13 -8.60 -0.71
C PHE A 169 7.83 -8.22 0.75
N THR A 170 8.34 -7.09 1.23
CA THR A 170 8.02 -6.57 2.57
C THR A 170 6.52 -6.35 2.73
N GLN A 171 5.87 -5.77 1.72
CA GLN A 171 4.43 -5.52 1.77
C GLN A 171 3.59 -6.79 1.67
N LEU A 172 4.02 -7.77 0.87
CA LEU A 172 3.39 -9.09 0.82
C LEU A 172 3.39 -9.76 2.20
N ILE A 173 4.54 -9.78 2.89
CA ILE A 173 4.63 -10.32 4.26
C ILE A 173 3.77 -9.49 5.24
N SER A 174 3.78 -8.16 5.14
CA SER A 174 2.95 -7.30 5.99
C SER A 174 1.45 -7.62 5.82
N GLN A 175 0.96 -7.74 4.59
CA GLN A 175 -0.44 -8.11 4.33
C GLN A 175 -0.78 -9.52 4.79
N LEU A 176 0.15 -10.48 4.66
CA LEU A 176 -0.04 -11.81 5.24
C LEU A 176 -0.22 -11.74 6.76
N ARG A 177 0.57 -10.93 7.48
CA ARG A 177 0.40 -10.72 8.93
C ARG A 177 -0.94 -10.09 9.26
N THR A 178 -1.33 -9.04 8.54
CA THR A 178 -2.62 -8.38 8.74
C THR A 178 -3.79 -9.33 8.47
N THR A 179 -3.75 -10.06 7.36
CA THR A 179 -4.80 -11.01 6.96
C THR A 179 -4.94 -12.15 7.96
N THR A 180 -3.82 -12.73 8.40
CA THR A 180 -3.83 -13.82 9.38
C THR A 180 -4.26 -13.35 10.77
N SER A 181 -3.99 -12.09 11.15
CA SER A 181 -4.43 -11.52 12.44
C SER A 181 -5.95 -11.41 12.60
N ALA A 182 -6.71 -11.42 11.50
CA ALA A 182 -8.17 -11.40 11.53
C ALA A 182 -8.79 -12.75 11.93
N ASP A 183 -8.01 -13.83 11.99
CA ASP A 183 -8.44 -15.18 12.34
C ASP A 183 -7.53 -15.77 13.44
N ALA A 184 -8.09 -16.15 14.58
CA ALA A 184 -7.30 -16.60 15.73
C ALA A 184 -6.44 -17.84 15.44
N HIS A 185 -6.93 -18.75 14.57
CA HIS A 185 -6.19 -19.95 14.19
C HIS A 185 -5.03 -19.60 13.26
N LEU A 186 -5.29 -18.82 12.20
CA LEU A 186 -4.23 -18.38 11.29
C LEU A 186 -3.19 -17.49 11.98
N HIS A 187 -3.62 -16.64 12.92
CA HIS A 187 -2.71 -15.81 13.70
C HIS A 187 -1.73 -16.66 14.51
N GLY A 188 -2.20 -17.73 15.14
CA GLY A 188 -1.35 -18.70 15.85
C GLY A 188 -0.31 -19.35 14.91
N ILE A 189 -0.74 -19.81 13.73
CA ILE A 189 0.16 -20.45 12.76
C ILE A 189 1.20 -19.46 12.21
N MET A 190 0.80 -18.21 11.95
CA MET A 190 1.73 -17.15 11.55
C MET A 190 2.75 -16.86 12.67
N GLY A 191 2.30 -16.83 13.92
CA GLY A 191 3.17 -16.70 15.10
C GLY A 191 4.20 -17.82 15.20
N ASP A 192 3.78 -19.07 15.04
CA ASP A 192 4.67 -20.24 15.03
C ASP A 192 5.76 -20.13 13.95
N PHE A 193 5.41 -19.65 12.75
CA PHE A 193 6.37 -19.43 11.67
C PHE A 193 7.37 -18.32 12.02
N GLU A 194 6.89 -17.18 12.51
CA GLU A 194 7.74 -16.04 12.92
C GLU A 194 8.65 -16.39 14.10
N GLU A 195 8.20 -17.21 15.05
CA GLU A 195 9.01 -17.74 16.14
C GLU A 195 10.10 -18.68 15.63
N ALA A 196 9.74 -19.66 14.80
CA ALA A 196 10.72 -20.57 14.19
C ALA A 196 11.78 -19.83 13.37
N PHE A 197 11.41 -18.74 12.70
CA PHE A 197 12.37 -17.88 11.99
C PHE A 197 13.29 -17.11 12.97
N ARG A 198 12.75 -16.58 14.07
CA ARG A 198 13.53 -15.87 15.10
C ARG A 198 14.54 -16.80 15.80
N ASP A 199 14.18 -18.05 16.05
CA ASP A 199 15.04 -19.05 16.70
C ASP A 199 16.34 -19.33 15.93
N LEU A 200 16.35 -19.10 14.62
CA LEU A 200 17.56 -19.24 13.80
C LEU A 200 18.68 -18.28 14.21
N LYS A 201 18.33 -17.14 14.83
CA LYS A 201 19.32 -16.20 15.38
C LYS A 201 20.17 -16.84 16.49
N ALA A 202 19.58 -17.74 17.28
CA ALA A 202 20.30 -18.49 18.31
C ALA A 202 21.12 -19.66 17.74
N GLY A 203 21.19 -19.80 16.40
CA GLY A 203 21.93 -20.83 15.68
C GLY A 203 21.06 -21.49 14.61
N ALA A 204 21.47 -21.39 13.36
CA ALA A 204 20.78 -21.96 12.20
C ALA A 204 21.17 -23.43 11.97
N THR A 205 20.85 -24.29 12.93
CA THR A 205 21.10 -25.73 12.79
C THR A 205 20.19 -26.34 11.72
N PRO A 206 20.59 -27.45 11.07
CA PRO A 206 19.78 -28.16 10.10
C PRO A 206 18.37 -28.50 10.63
N ALA A 207 18.24 -28.89 11.89
CA ALA A 207 16.94 -29.17 12.52
C ALA A 207 16.05 -27.91 12.61
N ARG A 208 16.60 -26.76 13.00
CA ARG A 208 15.84 -25.49 13.09
C ARG A 208 15.46 -24.97 11.71
N ILE A 209 16.35 -25.09 10.72
CA ILE A 209 16.07 -24.76 9.32
C ILE A 209 14.88 -25.57 8.80
N LYS A 210 14.90 -26.90 9.00
CA LYS A 210 13.80 -27.79 8.61
C LYS A 210 12.49 -27.44 9.31
N ALA A 211 12.54 -27.16 10.61
CA ALA A 211 11.37 -26.74 11.37
C ALA A 211 10.76 -25.44 10.82
N CYS A 212 11.58 -24.45 10.47
CA CYS A 212 11.10 -23.19 9.90
C CYS A 212 10.36 -23.40 8.56
N ILE A 213 10.91 -24.20 7.64
CA ILE A 213 10.24 -24.56 6.37
C ILE A 213 8.93 -25.31 6.63
N SER A 214 8.93 -26.21 7.61
CA SER A 214 7.75 -26.97 8.01
C SER A 214 6.61 -26.06 8.47
N ARG A 215 6.92 -25.07 9.33
CA ARG A 215 5.94 -24.07 9.79
C ARG A 215 5.41 -23.20 8.67
N GLN A 216 6.27 -22.78 7.74
CA GLN A 216 5.83 -22.00 6.58
C GLN A 216 4.91 -22.81 5.64
N ALA A 217 5.23 -24.08 5.40
CA ALA A 217 4.37 -24.96 4.59
C ALA A 217 2.98 -25.13 5.24
N ASN A 218 2.94 -25.29 6.57
CA ASN A 218 1.68 -25.35 7.31
C ASN A 218 0.89 -24.04 7.22
N LEU A 219 1.56 -22.89 7.28
CA LEU A 219 0.93 -21.57 7.08
C LEU A 219 0.26 -21.47 5.70
N LEU A 220 0.95 -21.89 4.64
CA LEU A 220 0.37 -21.88 3.29
C LEU A 220 -0.81 -22.83 3.14
N GLU A 221 -0.77 -24.01 3.77
CA GLU A 221 -1.91 -24.92 3.81
C GLU A 221 -3.12 -24.28 4.49
N ALA A 222 -2.91 -23.69 5.67
CA ALA A 222 -3.97 -23.05 6.42
C ALA A 222 -4.56 -21.84 5.67
N ILE A 223 -3.73 -21.03 5.01
CA ILE A 223 -4.19 -19.96 4.13
C ILE A 223 -5.00 -20.53 2.97
N GLY A 224 -4.51 -21.56 2.28
CA GLY A 224 -5.21 -22.13 1.14
C GLY A 224 -6.54 -22.79 1.50
N GLN A 225 -6.68 -23.33 2.72
CA GLN A 225 -7.94 -23.90 3.22
C GLN A 225 -9.06 -22.87 3.38
N ILE A 226 -8.75 -21.57 3.48
CA ILE A 226 -9.79 -20.54 3.58
C ILE A 226 -10.40 -20.19 2.22
N ALA A 227 -9.77 -20.61 1.12
CA ALA A 227 -10.25 -20.28 -0.21
C ALA A 227 -11.60 -20.95 -0.49
N PRO A 228 -12.53 -20.24 -1.15
CA PRO A 228 -13.81 -20.82 -1.53
C PRO A 228 -13.61 -22.11 -2.34
N ASN A 229 -14.39 -23.15 -2.04
CA ASN A 229 -14.38 -24.46 -2.72
C ASN A 229 -13.17 -25.37 -2.42
N VAL A 230 -12.28 -25.00 -1.50
CA VAL A 230 -11.22 -25.88 -1.01
C VAL A 230 -11.77 -26.81 0.08
N THR A 231 -11.53 -28.10 -0.08
CA THR A 231 -11.95 -29.17 0.86
C THR A 231 -10.78 -30.03 1.33
N SER A 232 -9.61 -29.88 0.72
CA SER A 232 -8.41 -30.62 1.09
C SER A 232 -7.61 -29.92 2.18
N ASN A 233 -6.88 -30.72 2.96
CA ASN A 233 -6.01 -30.26 4.02
C ASN A 233 -4.52 -30.19 3.62
N THR A 234 -4.16 -30.56 2.38
CA THR A 234 -2.75 -30.61 1.93
C THR A 234 -2.49 -29.61 0.82
N LEU A 235 -1.38 -28.87 0.87
CA LEU A 235 -1.12 -27.81 -0.11
C LEU A 235 -1.12 -28.33 -1.55
N GLY A 236 -0.59 -29.54 -1.76
CA GLY A 236 -0.55 -30.18 -3.08
C GLY A 236 -1.95 -30.41 -3.68
N GLN A 237 -2.93 -30.79 -2.87
CA GLN A 237 -4.31 -30.97 -3.31
C GLN A 237 -5.09 -29.65 -3.33
N ILE A 238 -4.81 -28.73 -2.41
CA ILE A 238 -5.33 -27.35 -2.43
C ILE A 238 -4.98 -26.68 -3.76
N CYS A 239 -3.75 -26.87 -4.26
CA CYS A 239 -3.31 -26.34 -5.56
C CYS A 239 -4.19 -26.82 -6.73
N GLU A 240 -4.83 -27.98 -6.64
CA GLU A 240 -5.76 -28.48 -7.67
C GLU A 240 -7.16 -27.88 -7.57
N GLN A 241 -7.50 -27.32 -6.41
CA GLN A 241 -8.83 -26.80 -6.09
C GLN A 241 -8.89 -25.27 -6.23
N VAL A 242 -7.78 -24.58 -5.99
CA VAL A 242 -7.69 -23.12 -6.20
C VAL A 242 -7.67 -22.78 -7.70
N GLY A 243 -8.62 -21.96 -8.15
CA GLY A 243 -8.82 -21.59 -9.56
C GLY A 243 -8.06 -20.34 -10.04
N THR A 244 -7.07 -19.88 -9.27
CA THR A 244 -6.41 -18.57 -9.41
C THR A 244 -5.06 -18.63 -10.14
N TRP A 245 -4.57 -19.82 -10.48
CA TRP A 245 -3.28 -19.98 -11.15
C TRP A 245 -3.34 -19.43 -12.58
N PRO A 246 -2.41 -18.53 -12.98
CA PRO A 246 -2.40 -18.01 -14.34
C PRO A 246 -1.84 -19.00 -15.35
N HIS A 247 -1.17 -20.07 -14.89
CA HIS A 247 -0.60 -21.10 -15.75
C HIS A 247 -0.37 -22.42 -15.00
N VAL A 248 -0.53 -23.56 -15.68
CA VAL A 248 -0.45 -24.90 -15.04
C VAL A 248 0.95 -25.19 -14.48
N GLN A 249 2.02 -24.69 -15.09
CA GLN A 249 3.39 -24.90 -14.62
C GLN A 249 3.69 -24.15 -13.31
N LEU A 250 3.01 -23.03 -13.03
CA LEU A 250 3.14 -22.36 -11.74
C LEU A 250 2.48 -23.17 -10.61
N LYS A 251 1.31 -23.76 -10.91
CA LYS A 251 0.67 -24.74 -10.02
C LYS A 251 1.59 -25.94 -9.76
N GLU A 252 2.16 -26.53 -10.80
CA GLU A 252 3.07 -27.68 -10.65
C GLU A 252 4.37 -27.32 -9.93
N ALA A 253 4.88 -26.09 -10.08
CA ALA A 253 6.02 -25.61 -9.31
C ALA A 253 5.70 -25.53 -7.82
N ALA A 254 4.54 -24.98 -7.44
CA ALA A 254 4.08 -24.93 -6.05
C ALA A 254 3.96 -26.35 -5.45
N LYS A 255 3.33 -27.27 -6.20
CA LYS A 255 3.24 -28.69 -5.80
C LYS A 255 4.61 -29.36 -5.67
N SER A 256 5.56 -29.02 -6.52
CA SER A 256 6.92 -29.60 -6.47
C SER A 256 7.71 -29.12 -5.26
N VAL A 257 7.62 -27.83 -4.92
CA VAL A 257 8.26 -27.27 -3.71
C VAL A 257 7.60 -27.82 -2.45
N TYR A 258 6.28 -28.01 -2.47
CA TYR A 258 5.57 -28.69 -1.39
C TYR A 258 5.98 -30.17 -1.27
N LYS A 259 6.14 -30.89 -2.39
CA LYS A 259 6.62 -32.27 -2.38
C LYS A 259 8.01 -32.37 -1.77
N PHE A 260 8.89 -31.39 -2.00
CA PHE A 260 10.19 -31.30 -1.33
C PHE A 260 10.04 -31.26 0.21
N SER A 261 9.12 -30.47 0.77
CA SER A 261 8.92 -30.42 2.23
C SER A 261 8.38 -31.73 2.82
N ASN A 262 7.72 -32.55 2.01
CA ASN A 262 7.24 -33.88 2.42
C ASN A 262 8.30 -34.99 2.25
N GLN A 263 9.14 -34.91 1.21
CA GLN A 263 10.11 -35.95 0.87
C GLN A 263 11.48 -35.75 1.54
N PHE A 264 11.90 -34.52 1.79
CA PHE A 264 13.17 -34.27 2.45
C PHE A 264 13.13 -34.74 3.92
N PRO A 265 14.12 -35.53 4.39
CA PRO A 265 14.09 -36.11 5.73
C PRO A 265 14.02 -35.07 6.85
N GLY A 266 12.97 -35.18 7.67
CA GLY A 266 12.83 -34.40 8.91
C GLY A 266 12.31 -32.97 8.74
N ILE A 267 11.72 -32.60 7.60
CA ILE A 267 10.97 -31.33 7.48
C ILE A 267 9.56 -31.50 8.04
N ARG A 268 8.72 -32.34 7.42
CA ARG A 268 7.34 -32.58 7.89
C ARG A 268 7.11 -34.01 8.38
N HIS A 269 7.77 -34.97 7.75
CA HIS A 269 7.67 -36.39 8.07
C HIS A 269 9.08 -37.02 8.08
N ALA A 270 9.17 -38.32 8.35
CA ALA A 270 10.42 -39.07 8.25
C ALA A 270 11.11 -38.90 6.88
N GLY A 271 10.33 -38.62 5.82
CA GLY A 271 10.81 -38.34 4.48
C GLY A 271 11.33 -39.59 3.77
N THR A 272 12.08 -39.40 2.69
CA THR A 272 12.74 -40.44 1.90
C THR A 272 14.24 -40.17 1.90
N PRO A 273 15.05 -40.87 2.73
CA PRO A 273 16.49 -40.61 2.85
C PRO A 273 17.25 -40.57 1.51
N ALA A 274 16.85 -41.42 0.56
CA ALA A 274 17.44 -41.47 -0.78
C ALA A 274 17.26 -40.19 -1.61
N THR A 275 16.32 -39.31 -1.24
CA THR A 275 16.09 -38.02 -1.94
C THR A 275 17.01 -36.91 -1.43
N GLN A 276 17.71 -37.12 -0.30
CA GLN A 276 18.62 -36.12 0.26
C GLN A 276 19.97 -36.16 -0.46
N ILE A 277 20.26 -35.10 -1.22
CA ILE A 277 21.55 -34.96 -1.94
C ILE A 277 22.64 -34.41 -1.00
N ARG A 278 22.28 -33.47 -0.12
CA ARG A 278 23.16 -32.87 0.90
C ARG A 278 22.37 -32.39 2.10
N GLU A 279 23.06 -31.98 3.17
CA GLU A 279 22.44 -31.31 4.31
C GLU A 279 21.90 -29.92 3.93
N MET A 280 20.87 -29.48 4.67
CA MET A 280 20.26 -28.17 4.49
C MET A 280 21.08 -27.07 5.14
N GLU A 281 21.22 -25.98 4.40
CA GLU A 281 21.93 -24.78 4.81
C GLU A 281 20.99 -23.57 4.81
N LEU A 282 21.43 -22.47 5.41
CA LEU A 282 20.63 -21.26 5.51
C LEU A 282 20.20 -20.70 4.14
N ARG A 283 21.02 -20.87 3.10
CA ARG A 283 20.65 -20.48 1.72
C ARG A 283 19.41 -21.20 1.20
N ASP A 284 19.20 -22.45 1.60
CA ASP A 284 18.05 -23.25 1.17
C ASP A 284 16.77 -22.74 1.83
N LEU A 285 16.86 -22.41 3.13
CA LEU A 285 15.76 -21.75 3.84
C LEU A 285 15.36 -20.45 3.14
N ILE A 286 16.34 -19.58 2.83
CA ILE A 286 16.07 -18.28 2.19
C ILE A 286 15.36 -18.50 0.85
N ALA A 287 15.89 -19.38 -0.01
CA ALA A 287 15.31 -19.66 -1.32
C ALA A 287 13.89 -20.24 -1.22
N VAL A 288 13.70 -21.28 -0.41
CA VAL A 288 12.39 -21.92 -0.22
C VAL A 288 11.40 -20.94 0.40
N SER A 289 11.83 -20.10 1.35
CA SER A 289 10.95 -19.13 1.99
C SER A 289 10.44 -18.07 1.05
N VAL A 290 11.30 -17.56 0.17
CA VAL A 290 10.90 -16.60 -0.88
C VAL A 290 9.92 -17.25 -1.86
N ILE A 291 10.21 -18.48 -2.31
CA ILE A 291 9.36 -19.19 -3.26
C ILE A 291 7.98 -19.49 -2.67
N LEU A 292 7.91 -20.06 -1.46
CA LEU A 292 6.64 -20.34 -0.79
C LEU A 292 5.84 -19.06 -0.54
N THR A 293 6.48 -18.01 -0.01
CA THR A 293 5.79 -16.71 0.15
C THR A 293 5.26 -16.18 -1.18
N GLY A 294 6.02 -16.33 -2.27
CA GLY A 294 5.62 -15.93 -3.61
C GLY A 294 4.40 -16.67 -4.17
N PHE A 295 4.05 -17.84 -3.61
CA PHE A 295 2.81 -18.55 -3.98
C PHE A 295 1.58 -18.08 -3.21
N ALA A 296 1.74 -17.39 -2.09
CA ALA A 296 0.62 -16.97 -1.25
C ALA A 296 -0.46 -16.14 -1.98
N PRO A 297 -0.14 -15.22 -2.91
CA PRO A 297 -1.15 -14.48 -3.69
C PRO A 297 -2.07 -15.37 -4.53
N TYR A 298 -1.67 -16.59 -4.87
CA TYR A 298 -2.54 -17.53 -5.58
C TYR A 298 -3.44 -18.32 -4.63
N LEU A 299 -3.11 -18.40 -3.34
CA LEU A 299 -3.84 -19.26 -2.41
C LEU A 299 -5.05 -18.59 -1.75
N THR A 300 -5.16 -17.26 -1.84
CA THR A 300 -6.24 -16.50 -1.21
C THR A 300 -6.51 -15.20 -1.98
N ASP A 301 -7.77 -14.79 -1.98
CA ASP A 301 -8.27 -13.50 -2.48
C ASP A 301 -8.14 -12.35 -1.47
N ARG A 302 -7.73 -12.66 -0.23
CA ARG A 302 -7.57 -11.66 0.84
C ARG A 302 -6.33 -10.78 0.69
N LEU A 303 -5.43 -11.12 -0.24
CA LEU A 303 -4.22 -10.34 -0.54
C LEU A 303 -4.48 -9.43 -1.74
N SER A 304 -4.33 -8.11 -1.54
CA SER A 304 -4.53 -7.14 -2.63
C SER A 304 -3.23 -6.91 -3.38
N ALA A 305 -3.19 -7.33 -4.65
CA ALA A 305 -2.06 -7.11 -5.54
C ALA A 305 -1.72 -5.61 -5.67
N ASP A 306 -2.74 -4.75 -5.75
CA ASP A 306 -2.55 -3.31 -5.89
C ASP A 306 -1.94 -2.69 -4.63
N ASN A 307 -2.35 -3.14 -3.44
CA ASN A 307 -1.76 -2.71 -2.18
C ASN A 307 -0.33 -3.24 -2.01
N ILE A 308 -0.09 -4.49 -2.44
CA ILE A 308 1.25 -5.13 -2.39
C ILE A 308 2.22 -4.35 -3.27
N TYR A 309 1.84 -4.09 -4.52
CA TYR A 309 2.67 -3.36 -5.45
C TYR A 309 2.80 -1.88 -5.07
N GLY A 310 1.72 -1.25 -4.61
CA GLY A 310 1.68 0.19 -4.27
C GLY A 310 0.97 1.06 -5.30
N VAL A 311 0.08 0.48 -6.10
CA VAL A 311 -0.74 1.18 -7.12
C VAL A 311 -2.21 1.29 -6.71
N GLY A 312 -2.60 0.67 -5.59
CA GLY A 312 -3.99 0.62 -5.11
C GLY A 312 -4.61 2.00 -4.88
N GLN A 313 -5.78 2.18 -5.50
CA GLN A 313 -6.63 3.38 -5.47
C GLN A 313 -7.00 3.78 -4.05
#